data_AF-A0A3S0AYJ4-F1
#
_entry.id   AF-A0A3S0AYJ4-F1
#
_cell.length_a   1.000
_cell.length_b   1.000
_cell.length_c   1.000
_cell.angle_alpha   90.00
_cell.angle_beta   90.00
_cell.angle_gamma   90.00
#
_symmetry.space_group_name_H-M   'P 1'
#
loop_
_entity.id
_entity.type
_entity.pdbx_description
1 polymer ?
#
loop_
_entity_poly.entity_id
_entity_poly.type
_entity_poly.pdbx_seq_one_letter_code
_entity_poly.pdbx_strand_id
1 'polypeptide(L)'
;MYIVNFSNSRKTWRKLTLVSMYRHRTKGPAIEWDDGDVEWWFDGRRHRDNCLPAVIYADGSCEYWENGIPYKIVEYENGTKEWHYDRHHGICLHKRNGPAVIYSNGDQEYWEWGKLHRNNGPAAIYGNKQYWFHYGEFVKMETI
;
A
#
# COMPACT_ATOMS: atom_id res chain seq x y z
N MET A 1 -15.04 -21.52 3.48
CA MET A 1 -15.63 -21.40 4.84
C MET A 1 -14.84 -20.35 5.61
N TYR A 2 -15.48 -19.54 6.46
CA TYR A 2 -14.80 -18.60 7.36
C TYR A 2 -14.81 -19.15 8.79
N ILE A 3 -13.68 -19.01 9.49
CA ILE A 3 -13.48 -19.52 10.84
C ILE A 3 -12.95 -18.38 11.70
N VAL A 4 -13.48 -18.26 12.91
CA VAL A 4 -12.93 -17.36 13.93
C VAL A 4 -12.34 -18.23 15.03
N ASN A 5 -11.04 -18.08 15.25
CA ASN A 5 -10.34 -18.74 16.35
C ASN A 5 -10.19 -17.76 17.51
N PHE A 6 -10.41 -18.27 18.71
CA PHE A 6 -10.13 -17.58 19.96
C PHE A 6 -8.99 -18.31 20.64
N SER A 7 -8.00 -17.55 21.07
CA SER A 7 -6.93 -18.02 21.95
C SER A 7 -6.89 -17.11 23.17
N ASN A 8 -6.18 -17.53 24.23
CA ASN A 8 -6.13 -16.78 25.49
C ASN A 8 -5.64 -15.33 25.37
N SER A 9 -5.04 -14.93 24.25
CA SER A 9 -4.45 -13.59 24.05
C SER A 9 -4.86 -12.89 22.75
N ARG A 10 -5.67 -13.54 21.90
CA ARG A 10 -6.09 -12.96 20.61
C ARG A 10 -7.29 -13.67 19.98
N LYS A 11 -7.97 -12.90 19.13
CA LYS A 11 -9.00 -13.35 18.19
C LYS A 11 -8.45 -13.31 16.76
N THR A 12 -8.71 -14.35 15.97
CA THR A 12 -8.19 -14.45 14.59
C THR A 12 -9.27 -14.89 13.61
N TRP A 13 -9.42 -14.15 12.52
CA TRP A 13 -10.28 -14.49 11.39
C TRP A 13 -9.48 -15.19 10.30
N ARG A 14 -9.94 -16.38 9.93
CA ARG A 14 -9.32 -17.22 8.91
C ARG A 14 -10.32 -17.61 7.84
N LYS A 15 -9.81 -17.83 6.63
CA LYS A 15 -10.53 -18.47 5.53
C LYS A 15 -9.95 -19.87 5.33
N LEU A 16 -10.82 -20.86 5.39
CA LEU A 16 -10.51 -22.26 5.08
C LEU A 16 -10.91 -22.55 3.63
N THR A 17 -9.97 -23.11 2.89
CA THR A 17 -10.12 -23.68 1.56
C THR A 17 -9.92 -25.19 1.62
N LEU A 18 -10.08 -25.90 0.50
CA LEU A 18 -9.85 -27.34 0.43
C LEU A 18 -8.40 -27.75 0.75
N VAL A 19 -7.46 -26.84 0.50
CA VAL A 19 -6.01 -27.13 0.55
C VAL A 19 -5.26 -26.35 1.62
N SER A 20 -5.86 -25.29 2.18
CA SER A 20 -5.17 -24.40 3.11
C SER A 20 -6.11 -23.61 4.00
N MET A 21 -5.57 -23.10 5.11
CA MET A 21 -6.23 -22.15 6.00
C MET A 21 -5.31 -20.96 6.24
N TYR A 22 -5.82 -19.74 6.02
CA TYR A 22 -5.01 -18.53 6.11
C TYR A 22 -5.80 -17.36 6.72
N ARG A 23 -5.08 -16.36 7.24
CA ARG A 23 -5.65 -15.14 7.82
C ARG A 23 -6.35 -14.33 6.75
N HIS A 24 -7.60 -13.94 6.99
CA HIS A 24 -8.40 -13.19 6.04
C HIS A 24 -9.60 -12.54 6.73
N ARG A 25 -9.81 -11.24 6.49
CA ARG A 25 -11.07 -10.55 6.82
C ARG A 25 -11.29 -9.38 5.84
N THR A 26 -12.53 -9.18 5.40
CA THR A 26 -12.89 -8.08 4.49
C THR A 26 -13.35 -6.81 5.21
N LYS A 27 -13.84 -6.96 6.44
CA LYS A 27 -14.35 -5.86 7.27
C LYS A 27 -13.68 -5.90 8.64
N GLY A 28 -12.68 -5.04 8.84
CA GLY A 28 -11.90 -4.95 10.07
C GLY A 28 -10.64 -5.84 10.06
N PRO A 29 -9.88 -5.84 11.18
CA PRO A 29 -8.62 -6.56 11.29
C PRO A 29 -8.82 -8.08 11.34
N ALA A 30 -7.93 -8.85 10.73
CA ALA A 30 -7.96 -10.30 10.78
C ALA A 30 -7.33 -10.87 12.06
N ILE A 31 -6.61 -10.07 12.84
CA ILE A 31 -6.16 -10.39 14.20
C ILE A 31 -6.44 -9.20 15.10
N GLU A 32 -7.01 -9.47 16.27
CA GLU A 32 -7.18 -8.52 17.37
C GLU A 32 -6.56 -9.17 18.62
N TRP A 33 -5.58 -8.49 19.23
CA TRP A 33 -4.90 -8.93 20.44
C TRP A 33 -5.46 -8.22 21.67
N ASP A 34 -5.35 -8.84 22.84
CA ASP A 34 -5.95 -8.32 24.08
C ASP A 34 -5.20 -7.07 24.62
N ASP A 35 -3.94 -6.87 24.21
CA ASP A 35 -3.14 -5.69 24.53
C ASP A 35 -3.49 -4.46 23.67
N GLY A 36 -4.29 -4.65 22.61
CA GLY A 36 -4.72 -3.59 21.69
C GLY A 36 -4.06 -3.66 20.31
N ASP A 37 -3.10 -4.56 20.09
CA ASP A 37 -2.52 -4.77 18.76
C ASP A 37 -3.58 -5.28 17.77
N VAL A 38 -3.51 -4.81 16.53
CA VAL A 38 -4.44 -5.22 15.47
C VAL A 38 -3.73 -5.36 14.13
N GLU A 39 -4.07 -6.44 13.40
CA GLU A 39 -3.46 -6.73 12.10
C GLU A 39 -4.53 -6.98 11.03
N TRP A 40 -4.37 -6.33 9.87
CA TRP A 40 -5.20 -6.54 8.69
C TRP A 40 -4.56 -7.53 7.73
N TRP A 41 -5.31 -8.59 7.42
CA TRP A 41 -4.89 -9.60 6.46
C TRP A 41 -5.98 -9.83 5.42
N PHE A 42 -5.56 -9.87 4.16
CA PHE A 42 -6.40 -10.24 3.04
C PHE A 42 -5.70 -11.35 2.25
N ASP A 43 -6.45 -12.43 2.03
CA ASP A 43 -6.00 -13.62 1.29
C ASP A 43 -4.63 -14.16 1.74
N GLY A 44 -4.42 -14.21 3.05
CA GLY A 44 -3.19 -14.75 3.64
C GLY A 44 -2.00 -13.78 3.62
N ARG A 45 -2.18 -12.54 3.18
CA ARG A 45 -1.13 -11.50 3.14
C ARG A 45 -1.52 -10.30 4.00
N ARG A 46 -0.55 -9.66 4.66
CA ARG A 46 -0.78 -8.35 5.32
C ARG A 46 -1.18 -7.34 4.26
N HIS A 47 -2.30 -6.68 4.46
CA HIS A 47 -2.86 -5.75 3.48
C HIS A 47 -3.92 -4.88 4.11
N ARG A 48 -3.88 -3.58 3.78
CA ARG A 48 -4.97 -2.66 4.06
C ARG A 48 -5.06 -1.59 2.97
N ASP A 49 -6.27 -1.34 2.47
CA ASP A 49 -6.53 -0.34 1.45
C ASP A 49 -6.41 1.10 1.97
N ASN A 50 -6.45 2.06 1.05
CA ASN A 50 -6.49 3.52 1.31
C ASN A 50 -5.28 4.06 2.07
N CYS A 51 -4.10 3.47 1.87
CA CYS A 51 -2.87 3.87 2.56
C CYS A 51 -2.99 3.85 4.09
N LEU A 52 -3.83 2.98 4.63
CA LEU A 52 -3.97 2.78 6.07
C LEU A 52 -2.96 1.73 6.57
N PRO A 53 -2.50 1.81 7.83
CA PRO A 53 -1.56 0.85 8.40
C PRO A 53 -2.19 -0.54 8.51
N ALA A 54 -1.49 -1.56 8.03
CA ALA A 54 -1.94 -2.95 8.12
C ALA A 54 -1.58 -3.61 9.46
N VAL A 55 -0.73 -2.97 10.26
CA VAL A 55 -0.48 -3.32 11.66
C VAL A 55 -0.54 -2.04 12.47
N ILE A 56 -1.29 -2.04 13.57
CA ILE A 56 -1.27 -0.97 14.57
C ILE A 56 -0.94 -1.63 15.90
N TYR A 57 0.09 -1.13 16.55
CA TYR A 57 0.54 -1.60 17.85
C TYR A 57 -0.10 -0.76 18.97
N ALA A 58 -0.23 -1.35 20.15
CA ALA A 58 -0.79 -0.72 21.34
C ALA A 58 0.01 0.51 21.80
N ASP A 59 1.30 0.57 21.48
CA ASP A 59 2.16 1.72 21.75
C ASP A 59 1.93 2.91 20.80
N GLY A 60 1.03 2.76 19.82
CA GLY A 60 0.68 3.76 18.83
C GLY A 60 1.54 3.72 17.56
N SER A 61 2.58 2.90 17.51
CA SER A 61 3.36 2.68 16.29
C SER A 61 2.57 1.83 15.28
N CYS A 62 2.97 1.86 14.01
CA CYS A 62 2.25 1.16 12.96
C CYS A 62 3.15 0.72 11.79
N GLU A 63 2.67 -0.27 11.03
CA GLU A 63 3.30 -0.71 9.79
C GLU A 63 2.33 -0.69 8.63
N TYR A 64 2.84 -0.33 7.46
CA TYR A 64 2.07 -0.27 6.23
C TYR A 64 2.41 -1.44 5.33
N TRP A 65 1.38 -2.15 4.89
CA TRP A 65 1.52 -3.30 4.00
C TRP A 65 0.41 -3.27 2.95
N GLU A 66 0.78 -3.54 1.70
CA GLU A 66 -0.17 -3.76 0.62
C GLU A 66 0.16 -5.08 -0.07
N ASN A 67 -0.80 -6.03 -0.08
CA ASN A 67 -0.65 -7.32 -0.76
C ASN A 67 0.61 -8.11 -0.35
N GLY A 68 1.01 -7.99 0.92
CA GLY A 68 2.18 -8.64 1.49
C GLY A 68 3.50 -7.90 1.28
N ILE A 69 3.47 -6.71 0.69
CA ILE A 69 4.66 -5.90 0.44
C ILE A 69 4.66 -4.73 1.44
N PRO A 70 5.69 -4.60 2.29
CA PRO A 70 5.81 -3.48 3.21
C PRO A 70 6.16 -2.22 2.44
N TYR A 71 5.69 -1.08 2.94
CA TYR A 71 6.08 0.22 2.41
C TYR A 71 6.15 1.27 3.50
N LYS A 72 6.76 2.41 3.17
CA LYS A 72 6.80 3.60 4.01
C LYS A 72 6.26 4.79 3.23
N ILE A 73 5.60 5.69 3.96
CA ILE A 73 5.21 7.01 3.45
C ILE A 73 6.22 7.98 4.05
N VAL A 74 7.04 8.59 3.21
CA VAL A 74 8.01 9.61 3.63
C VAL A 74 7.37 10.97 3.35
N GLU A 75 7.22 11.78 4.38
CA GLU A 75 6.72 13.15 4.28
C GLU A 75 7.86 14.11 4.62
N TYR A 76 8.18 14.99 3.68
CA TYR A 76 9.24 15.98 3.81
C TYR A 76 8.68 17.26 4.43
N GLU A 77 9.54 18.10 5.01
CA GLU A 77 9.14 19.37 5.66
C GLU A 77 8.41 20.33 4.74
N ASN A 78 8.70 20.28 3.44
CA ASN A 78 8.00 21.10 2.44
C ASN A 78 6.59 20.60 2.11
N GLY A 79 6.18 19.42 2.60
CA GLY A 79 4.90 18.78 2.32
C GLY A 79 4.92 17.76 1.18
N THR A 80 6.08 17.52 0.53
CA THR A 80 6.22 16.44 -0.46
C THR A 80 6.03 15.09 0.24
N LYS A 81 5.33 14.16 -0.43
CA LYS A 81 5.09 12.80 0.05
C LYS A 81 5.55 11.78 -0.97
N GLU A 82 6.25 10.75 -0.50
CA GLU A 82 6.75 9.65 -1.31
C GLU A 82 6.33 8.29 -0.73
N TRP A 83 5.96 7.37 -1.61
CA TRP A 83 5.58 5.99 -1.25
C TRP A 83 6.68 5.01 -1.66
N HIS A 84 7.43 4.55 -0.67
CA HIS A 84 8.60 3.67 -0.81
C HIS A 84 8.24 2.24 -0.47
N TYR A 85 8.17 1.36 -1.46
CA TYR A 85 7.88 -0.05 -1.29
C TYR A 85 9.16 -0.87 -1.22
N ASP A 86 9.25 -1.77 -0.26
CA ASP A 86 10.37 -2.70 -0.10
C ASP A 86 9.98 -4.07 -0.67
N ARG A 87 10.56 -4.40 -1.82
CA ARG A 87 10.34 -5.67 -2.53
C ARG A 87 11.70 -6.27 -2.87
N HIS A 88 11.75 -7.56 -3.22
CA HIS A 88 12.96 -8.36 -3.55
C HIS A 88 14.14 -7.70 -4.29
N HIS A 89 13.96 -6.58 -4.99
CA HIS A 89 15.01 -5.81 -5.68
C HIS A 89 15.42 -4.51 -4.96
N GLY A 90 15.04 -4.36 -3.69
CA GLY A 90 15.28 -3.17 -2.88
C GLY A 90 14.06 -2.24 -2.77
N ILE A 91 14.31 -1.08 -2.16
CA ILE A 91 13.31 -0.03 -1.98
C ILE A 91 13.11 0.72 -3.29
N CYS A 92 11.86 0.92 -3.69
CA CYS A 92 11.50 1.67 -4.89
C CYS A 92 10.20 2.47 -4.73
N LEU A 93 10.03 3.50 -5.56
CA LEU A 93 8.76 4.22 -5.65
C LEU A 93 7.70 3.32 -6.30
N HIS A 94 6.58 3.17 -5.61
CA HIS A 94 5.42 2.45 -6.13
C HIS A 94 4.15 2.93 -5.41
N LYS A 95 3.03 2.98 -6.13
CA LYS A 95 1.70 3.07 -5.51
C LYS A 95 0.63 2.62 -6.50
N ARG A 96 -0.14 1.59 -6.13
CA ARG A 96 -1.15 1.00 -7.04
C ARG A 96 -2.28 1.96 -7.41
N ASN A 97 -2.82 2.66 -6.42
CA ASN A 97 -4.06 3.44 -6.54
C ASN A 97 -3.83 4.94 -6.35
N GLY A 98 -2.78 5.50 -6.96
CA GLY A 98 -2.52 6.94 -6.92
C GLY A 98 -1.07 7.29 -7.25
N PRO A 99 -0.70 8.57 -7.11
CA PRO A 99 0.68 9.00 -7.33
C PRO A 99 1.59 8.49 -6.21
N ALA A 100 2.75 7.97 -6.59
CA ALA A 100 3.80 7.53 -5.67
C ALA A 100 4.71 8.67 -5.22
N VAL A 101 4.65 9.83 -5.89
CA VAL A 101 5.22 11.10 -5.43
C VAL A 101 4.17 12.17 -5.57
N ILE A 102 3.93 12.92 -4.50
CA ILE A 102 3.12 14.14 -4.52
C ILE A 102 4.00 15.26 -4.02
N TYR A 103 4.29 16.23 -4.87
CA TYR A 103 5.09 17.39 -4.50
C TYR A 103 4.26 18.42 -3.75
N SER A 104 4.94 19.25 -2.97
CA SER A 104 4.33 20.33 -2.20
C SER A 104 3.58 21.37 -3.04
N ASN A 105 3.98 21.55 -4.30
CA ASN A 105 3.30 22.43 -5.26
C ASN A 105 2.06 21.78 -5.92
N GLY A 106 1.74 20.53 -5.56
CA GLY A 106 0.62 19.76 -6.11
C GLY A 106 0.95 18.89 -7.31
N ASP A 107 2.19 18.95 -7.82
CA ASP A 107 2.64 18.09 -8.91
C ASP A 107 2.64 16.61 -8.47
N GLN A 108 2.47 15.71 -9.44
CA GLN A 108 2.26 14.30 -9.17
C GLN A 108 3.04 13.40 -10.11
N GLU A 109 3.62 12.35 -9.56
CA GLU A 109 4.21 11.26 -10.33
C GLU A 109 3.67 9.91 -9.90
N TYR A 110 3.39 9.08 -10.90
CA TYR A 110 2.86 7.74 -10.78
C TYR A 110 3.98 6.76 -11.13
N TRP A 111 4.37 5.97 -10.14
CA TRP A 111 5.44 5.00 -10.28
C TRP A 111 4.90 3.60 -10.04
N GLU A 112 5.33 2.65 -10.88
CA GLU A 112 5.09 1.23 -10.72
C GLU A 112 6.41 0.47 -10.67
N TRP A 113 6.79 0.00 -9.47
CA TRP A 113 7.99 -0.83 -9.25
C TRP A 113 9.28 -0.11 -9.68
N GLY A 114 9.41 1.16 -9.29
CA GLY A 114 10.58 1.98 -9.60
C GLY A 114 10.61 2.52 -11.03
N LYS A 115 9.54 2.33 -11.81
CA LYS A 115 9.41 2.89 -13.16
C LYS A 115 8.27 3.88 -13.23
N LEU A 116 8.52 5.06 -13.77
CA LEU A 116 7.48 6.06 -14.02
C LEU A 116 6.46 5.46 -15.01
N HIS A 117 5.23 5.27 -14.55
CA HIS A 117 4.21 4.55 -15.31
C HIS A 117 2.80 4.76 -14.76
N ARG A 118 1.82 4.82 -15.67
CA ARG A 118 0.39 4.79 -15.32
C ARG A 118 -0.42 4.21 -16.49
N ASN A 119 -1.21 3.16 -16.23
CA ASN A 119 -1.96 2.46 -17.28
C ASN A 119 -3.03 3.35 -17.97
N ASN A 120 -3.71 4.21 -17.21
CA ASN A 120 -4.89 4.95 -17.67
C ASN A 120 -4.75 6.46 -17.50
N GLY A 121 -3.57 7.03 -17.74
CA GLY A 121 -3.34 8.46 -17.59
C GLY A 121 -1.87 8.86 -17.73
N PRO A 122 -1.58 10.17 -17.61
CA PRO A 122 -0.20 10.63 -17.55
C PRO A 122 0.49 10.10 -16.29
N ALA A 123 1.74 9.67 -16.46
CA ALA A 123 2.56 9.19 -15.38
C ALA A 123 3.23 10.34 -14.60
N ALA A 124 3.43 11.51 -15.22
CA ALA A 124 3.83 12.72 -14.51
C ALA A 124 2.96 13.92 -14.90
N ILE A 125 2.60 14.73 -13.91
CA ILE A 125 1.76 15.90 -14.03
C ILE A 125 2.48 17.06 -13.33
N TYR A 126 2.94 18.04 -14.12
CA TYR A 126 3.67 19.20 -13.63
C TYR A 126 2.95 20.47 -14.07
N GLY A 127 2.23 21.12 -13.15
CA GLY A 127 1.35 22.24 -13.47
C GLY A 127 0.35 21.87 -14.56
N ASN A 128 0.48 22.52 -15.73
CA ASN A 128 -0.36 22.23 -16.89
C ASN A 128 0.28 21.28 -17.92
N LYS A 129 1.39 20.61 -17.59
CA LYS A 129 2.06 19.65 -18.47
C LYS A 129 1.79 18.23 -17.99
N GLN A 130 1.52 17.35 -18.94
CA GLN A 130 1.28 15.94 -18.72
C GLN A 130 2.25 15.11 -19.54
N TYR A 131 2.84 14.09 -18.91
CA TYR A 131 3.80 13.19 -19.55
C TYR A 131 3.33 11.75 -19.42
N TRP A 132 3.30 11.05 -20.54
CA TRP A 132 2.87 9.66 -20.64
C TRP A 132 4.09 8.75 -20.73
N PHE A 133 4.10 7.70 -19.90
CA PHE A 133 5.16 6.70 -19.87
C PHE A 133 4.59 5.28 -19.86
N HIS A 134 5.20 4.38 -20.62
CA HIS A 134 4.87 2.95 -20.64
C HIS A 134 6.08 2.14 -20.19
N TYR A 135 5.99 1.46 -19.05
CA TYR A 135 7.10 0.71 -18.43
C TYR A 135 8.42 1.50 -18.26
N GLY A 136 8.31 2.80 -17.96
CA GLY A 136 9.46 3.71 -17.79
C GLY A 136 9.91 4.41 -19.07
N GLU A 137 9.39 4.03 -20.24
CA GLU A 137 9.72 4.66 -21.51
C GLU A 137 8.78 5.82 -21.81
N PHE A 138 9.34 6.96 -22.22
CA PHE A 138 8.57 8.13 -22.61
C PHE A 138 7.75 7.85 -23.88
N VAL A 139 6.47 8.21 -23.85
CA VAL A 139 5.55 8.05 -24.99
C VAL A 139 5.25 9.40 -25.64
N LYS A 140 4.76 10.35 -24.86
CA LYS A 140 4.37 11.68 -25.33
C LYS A 140 4.24 12.69 -24.19
N MET A 141 4.20 13.97 -24.55
CA MET A 141 3.80 15.05 -23.64
C MET A 141 2.66 15.87 -24.23
N GLU A 142 1.83 16.41 -23.34
CA GLU A 142 0.71 17.28 -23.65
C GLU A 142 0.70 18.47 -22.69
N THR A 143 0.20 19.61 -23.17
CA THR A 143 -0.05 20.79 -22.34
C THR A 143 -1.55 21.02 -22.31
N ILE A 144 -2.09 21.24 -21.12
CA ILE A 144 -3.52 21.53 -20.87
C ILE A 144 -3.75 23.04 -20.82
#